data_AF-A0A5K1JRX8-F1
#
_entry.id   AF-A0A5K1JRX8-F1
#
_cell.length_a   1.000
_cell.length_b   1.000
_cell.length_c   1.000
_cell.angle_alpha   90.00
_cell.angle_beta   90.00
_cell.angle_gamma   90.00
#
_symmetry.space_group_name_H-M   'P 1'
#
loop_
_entity.id
_entity.type
_entity.pdbx_description
1 polymer ?
#
loop_
_entity_poly.entity_id
_entity_poly.type
_entity_poly.pdbx_seq_one_letter_code
_entity_poly.pdbx_strand_id
1 'polypeptide(L)'
;MEGCEQLIWDFFNSGGQVVIYDANNGTAERRNAVAEKFDKAGIHVVMLESSCDNEDLILSNIRSVKISSPDYRGWDPEKAVADYFSRIKDHERHYEPVEETTWPFIRIINVGEKIMVNNIHGYLQSRIVFFLMNIHNRFRTIYFARSGQSLIEHSYKADSDLSPAGWEYAERLKE
;
A
#
# COMPACT_ATOMS: atom_id res chain seq x y z
N MET A 1 -7.07 10.98 23.13
CA MET A 1 -7.00 9.99 22.03
C MET A 1 -8.24 10.01 21.14
N GLU A 2 -9.03 11.10 21.11
CA GLU A 2 -10.42 11.09 20.58
C GLU A 2 -10.59 11.67 19.17
N GLY A 3 -9.51 11.98 18.44
CA GLY A 3 -9.62 12.58 17.09
C GLY A 3 -9.74 11.54 15.97
N CYS A 4 -8.70 10.73 15.77
CA CYS A 4 -8.63 9.84 14.62
C CYS A 4 -9.63 8.67 14.69
N GLU A 5 -9.93 8.17 15.88
CA GLU A 5 -10.88 7.06 16.04
C GLU A 5 -12.32 7.51 15.76
N GLN A 6 -12.68 8.74 16.15
CA GLN A 6 -14.01 9.28 15.87
C GLN A 6 -14.28 9.35 14.36
N LEU A 7 -13.25 9.70 13.56
CA LEU A 7 -13.36 9.72 12.10
C LEU A 7 -13.68 8.34 11.50
N ILE A 8 -13.20 7.26 12.13
CA ILE A 8 -13.51 5.89 11.69
C ILE A 8 -15.01 5.62 11.89
N TRP A 9 -15.53 5.97 13.06
CA TRP A 9 -16.95 5.80 13.37
C TRP A 9 -17.84 6.66 12.47
N ASP A 10 -17.49 7.93 12.29
CA ASP A 10 -18.24 8.85 11.43
C ASP A 10 -18.25 8.38 9.96
N PHE A 11 -17.14 7.79 9.48
CA PHE A 11 -17.06 7.21 8.14
C PHE A 11 -18.00 6.01 7.96
N PHE A 12 -18.02 5.07 8.91
CA PHE A 12 -18.97 3.96 8.84
C PHE A 12 -20.43 4.43 8.97
N ASN A 13 -20.70 5.39 9.86
CA ASN A 13 -22.04 5.97 10.05
C ASN A 13 -22.56 6.72 8.82
N SER A 14 -21.65 7.25 7.98
CA SER A 14 -22.00 7.90 6.71
C SER A 14 -22.12 6.93 5.53
N GLY A 15 -22.01 5.62 5.76
CA GLY A 15 -22.16 4.57 4.75
C GLY A 15 -20.82 4.12 4.12
N GLY A 16 -19.69 4.53 4.68
CA GLY A 16 -18.38 4.01 4.31
C GLY A 16 -18.24 2.52 4.60
N GLN A 17 -17.47 1.79 3.78
CA GLN A 17 -17.41 0.32 3.83
C GLN A 17 -16.06 -0.24 4.30
N VAL A 18 -14.96 0.48 4.06
CA VAL A 18 -13.60 0.01 4.35
C VAL A 18 -12.76 1.17 4.86
N VAL A 19 -12.07 0.95 5.98
CA VAL A 19 -11.12 1.90 6.57
C VAL A 19 -9.75 1.25 6.67
N ILE A 20 -8.71 1.99 6.31
CA ILE A 20 -7.31 1.62 6.58
C ILE A 20 -6.89 2.36 7.83
N TYR A 21 -6.71 1.62 8.93
CA TYR A 21 -6.24 2.18 10.19
C TYR A 21 -4.71 2.10 10.28
N ASP A 22 -4.04 3.11 9.74
CA ASP A 22 -2.57 3.20 9.73
C ASP A 22 -2.03 3.64 11.10
N ALA A 23 -1.51 2.68 11.85
CA ALA A 23 -0.84 2.88 13.13
C ALA A 23 0.15 1.74 13.39
N ASN A 24 1.19 1.98 14.20
CA ASN A 24 2.24 0.99 14.47
C ASN A 24 1.69 -0.36 14.97
N ASN A 25 0.67 -0.36 15.86
CA ASN A 25 0.02 -1.56 16.38
C ASN A 25 0.99 -2.73 16.69
N GLY A 26 2.14 -2.38 17.28
CA GLY A 26 3.29 -3.28 17.37
C GLY A 26 3.18 -4.38 18.42
N THR A 27 2.23 -4.30 19.35
CA THR A 27 2.02 -5.31 20.40
C THR A 27 0.73 -6.11 20.17
N ALA A 28 0.76 -7.38 20.54
CA ALA A 28 -0.37 -8.30 20.53
C ALA A 28 -1.55 -7.74 21.32
N GLU A 29 -1.29 -7.19 22.52
CA GLU A 29 -2.30 -6.59 23.38
C GLU A 29 -3.05 -5.46 22.65
N ARG A 30 -2.32 -4.55 22.01
CA ARG A 30 -2.92 -3.43 21.28
C ARG A 30 -3.74 -3.91 20.09
N ARG A 31 -3.23 -4.86 19.32
CA ARG A 31 -3.95 -5.45 18.18
C ARG A 31 -5.25 -6.11 18.61
N ASN A 32 -5.22 -6.91 19.68
CA ASN A 32 -6.42 -7.58 20.21
C ASN A 32 -7.44 -6.56 20.72
N ALA A 33 -7.02 -5.54 21.48
CA ALA A 33 -7.91 -4.50 21.97
C ALA A 33 -8.61 -3.73 20.83
N VAL A 34 -7.88 -3.44 19.74
CA VAL A 34 -8.44 -2.78 18.55
C VAL A 34 -9.40 -3.72 17.81
N ALA A 35 -8.99 -4.98 17.60
CA ALA A 35 -9.81 -5.96 16.89
C ALA A 35 -11.14 -6.21 17.60
N GLU A 36 -11.10 -6.52 18.90
CA GLU A 36 -12.29 -6.77 19.70
C GLU A 36 -13.24 -5.57 19.72
N LYS A 37 -12.70 -4.35 19.75
CA LYS A 37 -13.51 -3.14 19.77
C LYS A 37 -14.38 -3.03 18.51
N PHE A 38 -13.78 -3.21 17.34
CA PHE A 38 -14.48 -3.08 16.06
C PHE A 38 -15.33 -4.32 15.75
N ASP A 39 -14.87 -5.51 16.13
CA ASP A 39 -15.64 -6.76 15.99
C ASP A 39 -16.95 -6.71 16.80
N LYS A 40 -16.92 -6.18 18.04
CA LYS A 40 -18.13 -5.94 18.86
C LYS A 40 -19.14 -5.00 18.20
N ALA A 41 -18.69 -4.14 17.30
CA ALA A 41 -19.56 -3.27 16.50
C ALA A 41 -20.02 -3.90 15.18
N GLY A 42 -19.69 -5.17 14.94
CA GLY A 42 -20.01 -5.89 13.70
C GLY A 42 -19.10 -5.53 12.52
N ILE A 43 -17.96 -4.89 12.77
CA ILE A 43 -17.00 -4.50 11.74
C ILE A 43 -15.94 -5.60 11.62
N HIS A 44 -15.82 -6.16 10.42
CA HIS A 44 -14.78 -7.16 10.16
C HIS A 44 -13.39 -6.53 10.15
N VAL A 45 -12.48 -7.10 10.94
CA VAL A 45 -11.09 -6.64 11.06
C VAL A 45 -10.15 -7.61 10.34
N VAL A 46 -9.22 -7.05 9.56
CA VAL A 46 -8.10 -7.78 8.96
C VAL A 46 -6.81 -7.07 9.34
N MET A 47 -5.88 -7.79 9.96
CA MET A 47 -4.57 -7.26 10.28
C MET A 47 -3.68 -7.31 9.04
N LEU A 48 -3.09 -6.19 8.66
CA LEU A 48 -2.11 -6.12 7.58
C LEU A 48 -0.75 -5.77 8.17
N GLU A 49 0.15 -6.74 8.22
CA GLU A 49 1.54 -6.54 8.62
C GLU A 49 2.42 -6.41 7.38
N SER A 50 3.29 -5.40 7.36
CA SER A 50 4.39 -5.29 6.41
C SER A 50 5.71 -5.31 7.19
N SER A 51 6.42 -6.43 7.15
CA SER A 51 7.74 -6.57 7.77
C SER A 51 8.83 -6.62 6.70
N CYS A 52 9.99 -6.08 7.03
CA CYS A 52 11.17 -6.08 6.18
C CYS A 52 12.39 -6.23 7.08
N ASP A 53 13.13 -7.33 6.91
CA ASP A 53 14.39 -7.59 7.59
C ASP A 53 15.61 -7.44 6.66
N ASN A 54 15.35 -7.26 5.36
CA ASN A 54 16.39 -6.99 4.37
C ASN A 54 16.98 -5.57 4.52
N GLU A 55 18.22 -5.49 5.02
CA GLU A 55 18.94 -4.23 5.26
C GLU A 55 19.06 -3.34 4.02
N ASP A 56 19.32 -3.93 2.84
CA ASP A 56 19.45 -3.17 1.58
C ASP A 56 18.13 -2.51 1.17
N LEU A 57 17.01 -3.23 1.35
CA LEU A 57 15.68 -2.69 1.09
C LEU A 57 15.32 -1.59 2.10
N ILE A 58 15.66 -1.78 3.38
CA ILE A 58 15.46 -0.77 4.42
C ILE A 58 16.25 0.50 4.07
N LEU A 59 17.54 0.37 3.76
CA LEU A 59 18.41 1.48 3.37
C LEU A 59 17.89 2.23 2.13
N SER A 60 17.51 1.48 1.09
CA SER A 60 16.96 2.04 -0.14
C SER A 60 15.65 2.82 0.10
N ASN A 61 14.74 2.27 0.92
CA ASN A 61 13.49 2.92 1.29
C ASN A 61 13.72 4.20 2.12
N ILE A 62 14.65 4.17 3.08
CA ILE A 62 14.99 5.35 3.90
C ILE A 62 15.50 6.47 2.99
N ARG A 63 16.45 6.15 2.09
CA ARG A 63 17.06 7.12 1.19
C ARG A 63 16.07 7.73 0.20
N SER A 64 15.15 6.93 -0.33
CA SER A 64 14.22 7.36 -1.38
C SER A 64 12.97 8.10 -0.86
N VAL A 65 12.40 7.65 0.27
CA VAL A 65 11.09 8.15 0.74
C VAL A 65 11.18 8.98 2.02
N LYS A 66 12.14 8.68 2.91
CA LYS A 66 12.15 9.30 4.25
C LYS A 66 13.02 10.55 4.35
N ILE A 67 14.06 10.69 3.53
CA ILE A 67 14.83 11.95 3.43
C ILE A 67 13.95 13.10 2.90
N SER A 68 12.96 12.79 2.06
CA SER A 68 11.98 13.77 1.58
C SER A 68 10.77 13.95 2.51
N SER A 69 10.71 13.20 3.62
CA SER A 69 9.65 13.35 4.64
C SER A 69 9.71 14.75 5.27
N PRO A 70 8.56 15.35 5.63
CA PRO A 70 8.52 16.59 6.41
C PRO A 70 9.37 16.54 7.69
N ASP A 71 9.48 15.36 8.32
CA ASP A 71 10.19 15.14 9.58
C ASP A 71 11.71 15.38 9.49
N TYR A 72 12.30 15.20 8.31
CA TYR A 72 13.74 15.31 8.07
C TYR A 72 14.10 16.47 7.13
N ARG A 73 13.17 17.41 6.91
CA ARG A 73 13.39 18.56 6.03
C ARG A 73 14.58 19.40 6.54
N GLY A 74 15.60 19.54 5.68
CA GLY A 74 16.80 20.33 5.98
C GLY A 74 17.83 19.63 6.87
N TRP A 75 17.62 18.36 7.21
CA TRP A 75 18.63 17.55 7.88
C TRP A 75 19.72 17.10 6.90
N ASP A 76 20.91 16.88 7.45
CA ASP A 76 21.95 16.15 6.73
C ASP A 76 21.48 14.71 6.44
N PRO A 77 21.57 14.22 5.19
CA PRO A 77 21.11 12.89 4.81
C PRO A 77 21.66 11.76 5.69
N GLU A 78 22.94 11.80 6.05
CA GLU A 78 23.58 10.74 6.83
C GLU A 78 23.11 10.76 8.29
N LYS A 79 22.92 11.97 8.85
CA LYS A 79 22.32 12.10 10.19
C LYS A 79 20.86 11.66 10.24
N ALA A 80 20.08 11.95 9.19
CA ALA A 80 18.69 11.50 9.08
C ALA A 80 18.60 9.97 9.03
N VAL A 81 19.49 9.32 8.25
CA VAL A 81 19.59 7.86 8.19
C VAL A 81 19.94 7.28 9.55
N ALA A 82 20.95 7.83 10.24
CA ALA A 82 21.38 7.34 11.55
C ALA A 82 20.28 7.45 12.64
N ASP A 83 19.58 8.60 12.70
CA ASP A 83 18.44 8.80 13.62
C ASP A 83 17.33 7.78 13.34
N TYR A 84 17.01 7.56 12.07
CA TYR A 84 15.96 6.61 11.67
C TYR A 84 16.31 5.18 12.07
N PHE A 85 17.57 4.75 11.89
CA PHE A 85 18.03 3.45 12.36
C PHE A 85 17.90 3.30 13.89
N SER A 86 18.19 4.35 14.65
CA SER A 86 17.98 4.33 16.10
C SER A 86 16.51 4.11 16.44
N ARG A 87 15.60 4.81 15.76
CA ARG A 87 14.15 4.65 15.97
C ARG A 87 13.68 3.24 15.64
N ILE A 88 14.14 2.66 14.53
CA ILE A 88 13.81 1.26 14.17
C ILE A 88 14.23 0.33 15.32
N LYS A 89 15.48 0.45 15.80
CA LYS A 89 16.01 -0.41 16.88
C LYS A 89 15.24 -0.25 18.18
N ASP A 90 14.80 0.96 18.51
CA ASP A 90 14.01 1.21 19.71
C ASP A 90 12.61 0.60 19.58
N HIS A 91 11.99 0.68 18.39
CA HIS A 91 10.70 0.05 18.12
C HIS A 91 10.77 -1.48 18.12
N GLU A 92 11.86 -2.04 17.59
CA GLU A 92 12.09 -3.49 17.52
C GLU A 92 12.06 -4.16 18.90
N ARG A 93 12.50 -3.46 19.97
CA ARG A 93 12.50 -3.99 21.35
C ARG A 93 11.11 -4.32 21.89
N HIS A 94 10.09 -3.66 21.36
CA HIS A 94 8.70 -3.79 21.82
C HIS A 94 7.79 -4.36 20.74
N TYR A 95 8.35 -4.73 19.59
CA TYR A 95 7.60 -5.24 18.46
C TYR A 95 7.35 -6.74 18.64
N GLU A 96 6.09 -7.11 18.57
CA GLU A 96 5.61 -8.48 18.58
C GLU A 96 5.01 -8.75 17.19
N PRO A 97 5.65 -9.59 16.36
CA PRO A 97 5.13 -9.93 15.04
C PRO A 97 3.71 -10.50 15.12
N VAL A 98 2.91 -10.32 14.06
CA VAL A 98 1.58 -10.90 13.98
C VAL A 98 1.70 -12.43 13.87
N GLU A 99 1.37 -13.13 14.94
CA GLU A 99 1.35 -14.60 15.01
C GLU A 99 0.00 -15.13 15.51
N GLU A 100 -0.87 -14.25 15.99
CA GLU A 100 -2.16 -14.61 16.54
C GLU A 100 -3.09 -15.10 15.42
N THR A 101 -3.63 -16.30 15.59
CA THR A 101 -4.56 -16.89 14.62
C THR A 101 -6.02 -16.50 14.89
N THR A 102 -6.28 -15.80 16.00
CA THR A 102 -7.60 -15.35 16.43
C THR A 102 -8.28 -14.46 15.39
N TRP A 103 -7.51 -13.58 14.75
CA TRP A 103 -8.03 -12.60 13.79
C TRP A 103 -7.50 -12.89 12.37
N PRO A 104 -8.26 -12.56 11.32
CA PRO A 104 -7.76 -12.59 9.96
C PRO A 104 -6.51 -11.71 9.81
N PHE A 105 -5.48 -12.23 9.16
CA PHE A 105 -4.27 -11.45 8.90
C PHE A 105 -3.66 -11.72 7.54
N ILE A 106 -2.92 -10.73 7.07
CA ILE A 106 -2.04 -10.78 5.91
C ILE A 106 -0.69 -10.24 6.36
N ARG A 107 0.37 -11.03 6.22
CA ARG A 107 1.75 -10.59 6.47
C ARG A 107 2.51 -10.55 5.16
N ILE A 108 3.07 -9.40 4.84
CA ILE A 108 3.93 -9.17 3.68
C ILE A 108 5.35 -9.04 4.20
N ILE A 109 6.22 -9.96 3.79
CA ILE A 109 7.62 -10.01 4.22
C ILE A 109 8.49 -9.59 3.04
N ASN A 110 9.45 -8.70 3.31
CA ASN A 110 10.43 -8.19 2.34
C ASN A 110 9.81 -7.71 1.04
N VAL A 111 8.80 -6.82 1.16
CA VAL A 111 8.13 -6.18 0.02
C VAL A 111 7.54 -7.21 -0.97
N GLY A 112 6.95 -8.28 -0.43
CA GLY A 112 6.22 -9.28 -1.20
C GLY A 112 7.04 -10.50 -1.61
N GLU A 113 8.28 -10.65 -1.13
CA GLU A 113 9.07 -11.89 -1.27
C GLU A 113 8.30 -13.10 -0.73
N LYS A 114 7.62 -12.90 0.42
CA LYS A 114 6.74 -13.90 1.02
C LYS A 114 5.48 -13.24 1.54
N ILE A 115 4.34 -13.87 1.29
CA ILE A 115 3.04 -13.46 1.83
C ILE A 115 2.46 -14.61 2.63
N MET A 116 2.08 -14.34 3.87
CA MET A 116 1.38 -15.28 4.74
C MET A 116 -0.04 -14.77 4.97
N VAL A 117 -1.01 -15.67 4.89
CA VAL A 117 -2.43 -15.34 5.09
C VAL A 117 -3.04 -16.29 6.11
N ASN A 118 -3.91 -15.77 6.96
CA ASN A 118 -4.66 -16.55 7.94
C ASN A 118 -6.11 -16.10 7.98
N ASN A 119 -7.03 -17.07 8.04
CA ASN A 119 -8.45 -16.87 8.28
C ASN A 119 -9.10 -15.82 7.35
N ILE A 120 -8.65 -15.75 6.10
CA ILE A 120 -9.18 -14.84 5.07
C ILE A 120 -10.44 -15.45 4.47
N HIS A 121 -11.56 -14.72 4.54
CA HIS A 121 -12.87 -15.20 4.08
C HIS A 121 -13.59 -14.16 3.22
N GLY A 122 -14.39 -14.67 2.28
CA GLY A 122 -15.25 -13.84 1.44
C GLY A 122 -14.52 -13.05 0.37
N TYR A 123 -15.30 -12.36 -0.45
CA TYR A 123 -14.80 -11.74 -1.68
C TYR A 123 -13.79 -10.62 -1.43
N LEU A 124 -14.12 -9.66 -0.56
CA LEU A 124 -13.33 -8.44 -0.39
C LEU A 124 -11.92 -8.74 0.14
N GLN A 125 -11.81 -9.59 1.17
CA GLN A 125 -10.51 -9.93 1.77
C GLN A 125 -9.63 -10.71 0.77
N SER A 126 -10.20 -11.63 -0.01
CA SER A 126 -9.47 -12.32 -1.08
C SER A 126 -8.99 -11.38 -2.18
N ARG A 127 -9.78 -10.35 -2.55
CA ARG A 127 -9.36 -9.32 -3.51
C ARG A 127 -8.22 -8.47 -2.98
N ILE A 128 -8.18 -8.19 -1.68
CA ILE A 128 -7.06 -7.49 -1.03
C ILE A 128 -5.80 -8.35 -1.11
N VAL A 129 -5.86 -9.63 -0.73
CA VAL A 129 -4.71 -10.55 -0.88
C VAL A 129 -4.22 -10.59 -2.32
N PHE A 130 -5.13 -10.80 -3.28
CA PHE A 130 -4.78 -10.83 -4.70
C PHE A 130 -4.09 -9.53 -5.15
N PHE A 131 -4.60 -8.37 -4.74
CA PHE A 131 -3.99 -7.09 -5.07
C PHE A 131 -2.56 -7.00 -4.49
N LEU A 132 -2.38 -7.32 -3.22
CA LEU A 132 -1.08 -7.27 -2.54
C LEU A 132 -0.04 -8.21 -3.15
N MET A 133 -0.46 -9.39 -3.62
CA MET A 133 0.41 -10.34 -4.33
C MET A 133 0.97 -9.81 -5.65
N ASN A 134 0.35 -8.78 -6.25
CA ASN A 134 0.72 -8.25 -7.56
C ASN A 134 1.42 -6.88 -7.49
N ILE A 135 1.60 -6.29 -6.31
CA ILE A 135 2.28 -5.00 -6.14
C ILE A 135 3.79 -5.23 -6.04
N HIS A 136 4.56 -4.30 -6.60
CA HIS A 136 6.00 -4.21 -6.39
C HIS A 136 6.45 -2.74 -6.31
N ASN A 137 7.51 -2.48 -5.54
CA ASN A 137 8.07 -1.14 -5.33
C ASN A 137 9.20 -0.77 -6.30
N ARG A 138 9.54 -1.64 -7.25
CA ARG A 138 10.56 -1.34 -8.27
C ARG A 138 10.15 -0.13 -9.09
N PHE A 139 11.07 0.83 -9.24
CA PHE A 139 10.90 1.98 -10.11
C PHE A 139 10.61 1.52 -11.54
N ARG A 140 9.58 2.10 -12.16
CA ARG A 140 9.21 1.86 -13.55
C ARG A 140 8.51 3.07 -14.14
N THR A 141 8.61 3.21 -15.45
CA THR A 141 7.84 4.19 -16.21
C THR A 141 6.73 3.46 -16.95
N ILE A 142 5.48 3.86 -16.74
CA ILE A 142 4.32 3.35 -17.48
C ILE A 142 3.90 4.43 -18.46
N TYR A 143 3.97 4.13 -19.75
CA TYR A 143 3.52 5.02 -20.82
C TYR A 143 2.09 4.67 -21.20
N PHE A 144 1.20 5.67 -21.25
CA PHE A 144 -0.14 5.54 -21.79
C PHE A 144 -0.20 6.29 -23.11
N ALA A 145 -0.54 5.59 -24.18
CA ALA A 145 -0.75 6.17 -25.50
C ALA A 145 -2.13 5.74 -26.02
N ARG A 146 -2.86 6.68 -26.62
CA ARG A 146 -4.04 6.34 -27.43
C ARG A 146 -3.57 5.86 -28.80
N SER A 147 -4.46 5.17 -29.52
CA SER A 147 -4.29 4.98 -30.95
C SER A 147 -4.16 6.33 -31.68
N GLY A 148 -3.46 6.35 -32.82
CA GLY A 148 -3.49 7.50 -33.73
C GLY A 148 -4.90 7.81 -34.23
N GLN A 149 -5.09 8.98 -34.83
CA GLN A 149 -6.37 9.40 -35.39
C GLN A 149 -6.83 8.41 -36.48
N SER A 150 -8.07 7.92 -36.38
CA SER A 150 -8.71 7.05 -37.37
C SER A 150 -9.24 7.81 -38.57
N LEU A 151 -9.49 7.12 -39.69
CA LEU A 151 -10.15 7.71 -40.87
C LEU A 151 -11.57 8.20 -40.58
N ILE A 152 -12.28 7.51 -39.68
CA ILE A 152 -13.62 7.90 -39.26
C ILE A 152 -13.49 8.59 -37.90
N GLU A 153 -13.64 9.92 -37.88
CA GLU A 153 -13.70 10.68 -36.64
C GLU A 153 -14.92 10.26 -35.80
N HIS A 154 -14.73 10.19 -34.48
CA HIS A 154 -15.77 9.89 -33.47
C HIS A 154 -16.39 8.48 -33.50
N SER A 155 -15.94 7.58 -34.36
CA SER A 155 -16.35 6.17 -34.27
C SER A 155 -15.36 5.34 -33.46
N TYR A 156 -15.42 5.44 -32.12
CA TYR A 156 -14.64 4.58 -31.21
C TYR A 156 -15.01 3.09 -31.28
N LYS A 157 -16.00 2.74 -32.12
CA LYS A 157 -16.53 1.39 -32.30
C LYS A 157 -16.33 0.84 -33.71
N ALA A 158 -15.91 1.67 -34.67
CA ALA A 158 -15.57 1.18 -36.00
C ALA A 158 -14.12 0.69 -35.98
N ASP A 159 -13.91 -0.53 -36.48
CA ASP A 159 -12.59 -1.09 -36.76
C ASP A 159 -12.01 -0.45 -38.03
N SER A 160 -11.91 0.88 -38.03
CA SER A 160 -11.44 1.68 -39.17
C SER A 160 -9.94 1.91 -39.10
N ASP A 161 -9.27 1.92 -40.25
CA ASP A 161 -7.83 2.16 -40.36
C ASP A 161 -7.41 3.56 -39.89
N LEU A 162 -6.12 3.72 -39.61
CA LEU A 162 -5.50 4.99 -39.23
C LEU A 162 -5.55 5.98 -40.40
N SER A 163 -5.85 7.24 -40.08
CA SER A 163 -5.66 8.36 -40.99
C SER A 163 -4.16 8.58 -41.26
N PRO A 164 -3.79 9.33 -42.32
CA PRO A 164 -2.38 9.71 -42.54
C PRO A 164 -1.72 10.38 -41.33
N ALA A 165 -2.45 11.23 -40.60
CA ALA A 165 -1.96 11.85 -39.36
C ALA A 165 -1.83 10.82 -38.21
N GLY A 166 -2.71 9.82 -38.16
CA GLY A 166 -2.61 8.69 -37.24
C GLY A 166 -1.38 7.83 -37.50
N TRP A 167 -1.05 7.58 -38.77
CA TRP A 167 0.19 6.92 -39.19
C TRP A 167 1.43 7.74 -38.81
N GLU A 168 1.41 9.06 -39.03
CA GLU A 168 2.52 9.94 -38.61
C GLU A 168 2.73 9.92 -37.09
N TYR A 169 1.64 9.99 -36.30
CA TYR A 169 1.71 9.83 -34.84
C TYR A 169 2.31 8.48 -34.44
N ALA A 170 1.92 7.38 -35.12
CA ALA A 170 2.45 6.06 -34.85
C ALA A 170 3.95 5.93 -35.17
N GLU A 171 4.43 6.62 -36.23
CA GLU A 171 5.87 6.68 -36.52
C GLU A 171 6.62 7.49 -35.45
N ARG A 172 6.09 8.66 -35.06
CA ARG A 172 6.71 9.49 -34.01
C ARG A 172 6.71 8.80 -32.64
N LEU A 173 5.75 7.93 -32.35
CA LEU A 173 5.70 7.19 -31.09
C LEU A 173 6.84 6.16 -30.94
N LYS A 174 7.50 5.78 -32.05
CA LYS A 174 8.65 4.88 -32.04
C LYS A 174 9.94 5.58 -31.64
N GLU A 175 10.02 6.90 -31.85
CA GLU A 175 11.16 7.75 -31.51
C GLU A 175 11.21 8.06 -30.01
#